data_AF-A0A3N0YJR8-F1
#
_entry.id   AF-A0A3N0YJR8-F1
#
_cell.length_a   1.000
_cell.length_b   1.000
_cell.length_c   1.000
_cell.angle_alpha   90.00
_cell.angle_beta   90.00
_cell.angle_gamma   90.00
#
_symmetry.space_group_name_H-M   'P 1'
#
loop_
_entity.id
_entity.type
_entity.pdbx_description
1 polymer ?
#
loop_
_entity_poly.entity_id
_entity_poly.type
_entity_poly.pdbx_seq_one_letter_code
_entity_poly.pdbx_strand_id
1 'polypeptide(L)'
;MASVKDLLKNSLNDLGDAELKEFQWCLWNDHECISKSEMENADRLDTLDKMVARFGPEEAVKITVKILRKINQNNLAEQLENKHKQAQAEGSIEDPALVGVSSKPLEGK
;
A
#
# COMPACT_ATOMS: atom_id res chain seq x y z
N MET A 1 9.12 -1.99 -12.16
CA MET A 1 8.71 -1.38 -10.88
C MET A 1 7.20 -1.28 -10.85
N ALA A 2 6.55 -1.87 -9.84
CA ALA A 2 5.12 -1.64 -9.65
C ALA A 2 4.93 -0.22 -9.10
N SER A 3 4.14 0.60 -9.79
CA SER A 3 3.79 1.92 -9.29
C SER A 3 2.91 1.80 -8.06
N VAL A 4 3.01 2.75 -7.13
CA VAL A 4 2.16 2.78 -5.93
C VAL A 4 0.67 2.72 -6.30
N LYS A 5 0.30 3.38 -7.41
CA LYS A 5 -1.06 3.34 -7.97
C LYS A 5 -1.50 1.93 -8.37
N ASP A 6 -0.62 1.10 -8.94
CA ASP A 6 -0.92 -0.29 -9.30
C ASP A 6 -1.09 -1.18 -8.07
N LEU A 7 -0.27 -1.00 -7.04
CA LEU A 7 -0.40 -1.74 -5.78
C LEU A 7 -1.75 -1.48 -5.13
N LEU A 8 -2.14 -0.20 -5.04
CA LEU A 8 -3.42 0.19 -4.47
C LEU A 8 -4.60 -0.32 -5.31
N LYS A 9 -4.50 -0.24 -6.65
CA LYS A 9 -5.48 -0.80 -7.58
C LYS A 9 -5.69 -2.29 -7.36
N ASN A 10 -4.61 -3.05 -7.26
CA ASN A 10 -4.72 -4.49 -7.06
C ASN A 10 -5.41 -4.84 -5.74
N SER A 11 -5.09 -4.13 -4.66
CA SER A 11 -5.74 -4.34 -3.35
C SER A 11 -7.22 -4.01 -3.35
N LEU A 12 -7.65 -2.91 -3.97
CA LEU A 12 -9.07 -2.57 -4.09
C LEU A 12 -9.81 -3.48 -5.08
N ASN A 13 -9.11 -4.07 -6.05
CA ASN A 13 -9.74 -4.98 -6.98
C ASN A 13 -10.11 -6.33 -6.32
N ASP A 14 -9.39 -6.70 -5.27
CA ASP A 14 -9.65 -7.89 -4.48
C ASP A 14 -10.84 -7.71 -3.52
N LEU A 15 -11.25 -6.47 -3.24
CA LEU A 15 -12.44 -6.17 -2.45
C LEU A 15 -13.72 -6.50 -3.24
N GLY A 16 -14.71 -7.07 -2.55
CA GLY A 16 -16.07 -7.17 -3.06
C GLY A 16 -16.78 -5.81 -3.10
N ASP A 17 -17.94 -5.74 -3.76
CA ASP A 17 -18.73 -4.50 -3.87
C ASP A 17 -19.19 -3.94 -2.50
N ALA A 18 -19.51 -4.82 -1.55
CA ALA A 18 -19.91 -4.42 -0.21
C ALA A 18 -18.75 -3.76 0.55
N GLU A 19 -17.58 -4.40 0.52
CA GLU A 19 -16.38 -3.91 1.18
C GLU A 19 -15.85 -2.64 0.54
N LEU A 20 -15.98 -2.51 -0.79
CA LEU A 20 -15.65 -1.29 -1.51
C LEU A 20 -16.54 -0.12 -1.07
N LYS A 21 -17.84 -0.35 -0.87
CA LYS A 21 -18.75 0.67 -0.33
C LYS A 21 -18.37 1.09 1.09
N GLU A 22 -18.02 0.14 1.96
CA GLU A 22 -17.54 0.45 3.31
C GLU A 22 -16.21 1.21 3.29
N PHE A 23 -15.31 0.84 2.38
CA PHE A 23 -14.04 1.51 2.17
C PHE A 23 -14.25 2.98 1.75
N GLN A 24 -15.10 3.21 0.74
CA GLN A 24 -15.46 4.54 0.27
C GLN A 24 -16.17 5.36 1.35
N TRP A 25 -17.03 4.73 2.15
CA TRP A 25 -17.67 5.36 3.30
C TRP A 25 -16.67 5.82 4.37
N CYS A 26 -15.69 4.97 4.72
CA CYS A 26 -14.61 5.33 5.62
C CYS A 26 -13.76 6.48 5.08
N LEU A 27 -13.47 6.49 3.78
CA LEU A 27 -12.74 7.60 3.13
C LEU A 27 -13.50 8.91 3.22
N TRP A 28 -14.81 8.89 3.01
CA TRP A 28 -15.63 10.08 3.15
C TRP A 28 -15.66 10.57 4.61
N ASN A 29 -15.89 9.66 5.56
CA ASN A 29 -16.03 9.99 6.97
C ASN A 29 -14.73 10.48 7.63
N ASP A 30 -13.58 9.86 7.33
CA ASP A 30 -12.30 10.22 7.95
C ASP A 30 -11.61 11.41 7.28
N HIS A 31 -11.92 11.68 6.00
CA HIS A 31 -11.07 12.55 5.18
C HIS A 31 -11.83 13.52 4.25
N GLU A 32 -13.17 13.47 4.18
CA GLU A 32 -14.01 14.32 3.32
C GLU A 32 -13.48 14.41 1.87
N CYS A 33 -12.92 13.29 1.39
CA CYS A 33 -12.22 13.26 0.11
C CYS A 33 -13.15 13.14 -1.09
N ILE A 34 -14.32 12.52 -0.89
CA ILE A 34 -15.28 12.20 -1.93
C ILE A 34 -16.66 12.61 -1.43
N SER A 35 -17.41 13.39 -2.20
CA SER A 35 -18.79 13.75 -1.86
C SER A 35 -19.71 12.53 -1.93
N LYS A 36 -20.80 12.50 -1.17
CA LYS A 36 -21.74 11.36 -1.14
C LYS A 36 -22.24 10.91 -2.52
N SER A 37 -22.59 11.84 -3.40
CA SER A 37 -23.02 11.52 -4.78
C SER A 37 -21.91 10.92 -5.64
N GLU A 38 -20.67 11.37 -5.42
CA GLU A 38 -19.48 10.84 -6.09
C GLU A 38 -19.19 9.44 -5.54
N MET A 39 -19.37 9.19 -4.24
CA MET A 39 -19.17 7.90 -3.59
C MET A 39 -20.05 6.80 -4.20
N GLU A 40 -21.33 7.09 -4.46
CA GLU A 40 -22.27 6.11 -5.01
C GLU A 40 -21.97 5.72 -6.47
N ASN A 41 -21.26 6.57 -7.21
CA ASN A 41 -20.89 6.35 -8.61
C ASN A 41 -19.39 6.12 -8.81
N ALA A 42 -18.56 6.29 -7.78
CA ALA A 42 -17.12 6.23 -7.89
C ALA A 42 -16.70 4.79 -8.13
N ASP A 43 -15.98 4.58 -9.22
CA ASP A 43 -15.30 3.33 -9.48
C ASP A 43 -14.08 3.16 -8.55
N ARG A 44 -13.57 1.94 -8.47
CA ARG A 44 -12.32 1.59 -7.77
C ARG A 44 -11.17 2.51 -8.19
N LEU A 45 -11.10 2.80 -9.50
CA LEU A 45 -10.06 3.69 -10.04
C LEU A 45 -10.25 5.15 -9.69
N ASP A 46 -11.48 5.65 -9.71
CA ASP A 46 -11.79 7.05 -9.37
C ASP A 46 -11.48 7.34 -7.90
N THR A 47 -11.85 6.39 -7.02
CA THR A 47 -11.54 6.44 -5.58
C THR A 47 -10.03 6.56 -5.36
N LEU A 48 -9.24 5.76 -6.08
CA LEU A 48 -7.78 5.78 -6.00
C LEU A 48 -7.16 7.04 -6.53
N ASP A 49 -7.61 7.51 -7.68
CA ASP A 49 -7.07 8.71 -8.29
C ASP A 49 -7.26 9.91 -7.37
N LYS A 50 -8.45 10.04 -6.77
CA LYS A 50 -8.75 11.05 -5.75
C LYS A 50 -7.88 10.92 -4.51
N MET A 51 -7.67 9.70 -4.01
CA MET A 51 -6.77 9.49 -2.86
C MET A 51 -5.33 9.90 -3.17
N VAL A 52 -4.78 9.43 -4.29
CA VAL A 52 -3.39 9.70 -4.68
C VAL A 52 -3.22 11.18 -5.01
N ALA A 53 -4.20 11.83 -5.65
CA ALA A 53 -4.17 13.25 -5.94
C ALA A 53 -4.23 14.11 -4.67
N ARG A 54 -4.99 13.70 -3.65
CA ARG A 54 -5.19 14.47 -2.43
C ARG A 54 -4.10 14.27 -1.38
N PHE A 55 -3.61 13.05 -1.23
CA PHE A 55 -2.64 12.69 -0.19
C PHE A 55 -1.23 12.41 -0.71
N GLY A 56 -1.10 12.15 -2.01
CA GLY A 56 0.12 11.62 -2.60
C GLY A 56 0.20 10.10 -2.52
N PRO A 57 1.10 9.48 -3.31
CA PRO A 57 1.17 8.03 -3.46
C PRO A 57 1.49 7.30 -2.16
N GLU A 58 2.54 7.72 -1.43
CA GLU A 58 2.95 7.06 -0.19
C GLU A 58 1.89 7.14 0.91
N GLU A 59 1.26 8.30 1.03
CA GLU A 59 0.28 8.56 2.08
C GLU A 59 -1.07 7.88 1.76
N ALA A 60 -1.42 7.79 0.48
CA ALA A 60 -2.56 6.99 0.02
C ALA A 60 -2.43 5.51 0.44
N VAL A 61 -1.23 4.92 0.39
CA VAL A 61 -1.00 3.54 0.84
C VAL A 61 -1.31 3.39 2.33
N LYS A 62 -0.81 4.29 3.17
CA LYS A 62 -1.04 4.22 4.62
C LYS A 62 -2.52 4.36 4.96
N ILE A 63 -3.25 5.23 4.25
CA ILE A 63 -4.69 5.39 4.40
C ILE A 63 -5.42 4.11 3.97
N THR A 64 -5.09 3.55 2.81
CA THR A 64 -5.71 2.30 2.33
C THR A 64 -5.50 1.16 3.33
N VAL A 65 -4.28 0.96 3.85
CA VAL A 65 -3.99 -0.06 4.87
C VAL A 65 -4.84 0.13 6.12
N LYS A 66 -4.97 1.38 6.62
CA LYS A 66 -5.81 1.68 7.79
C LYS A 66 -7.28 1.35 7.56
N ILE A 67 -7.83 1.73 6.41
CA ILE A 67 -9.25 1.51 6.10
C ILE A 67 -9.52 0.02 5.88
N LEU A 68 -8.63 -0.70 5.18
CA LEU A 68 -8.72 -2.15 5.03
C LEU A 68 -8.80 -2.85 6.41
N ARG A 69 -7.99 -2.43 7.38
CA ARG A 69 -8.09 -2.95 8.76
C ARG A 69 -9.42 -2.60 9.44
N LYS A 70 -9.98 -1.40 9.20
CA LYS A 70 -11.28 -0.99 9.74
C LYS A 70 -12.44 -1.86 9.22
N ILE A 71 -12.42 -2.20 7.94
CA ILE A 71 -13.44 -3.08 7.31
C ILE A 71 -13.12 -4.57 7.47
N ASN A 72 -12.23 -4.92 8.41
CA ASN A 72 -11.80 -6.29 8.72
C ASN A 72 -11.06 -7.03 7.58
N GLN A 73 -10.60 -6.31 6.55
CA GLN A 73 -9.76 -6.81 5.46
C GLN A 73 -8.26 -6.79 5.82
N ASN A 74 -7.95 -7.42 6.95
CA ASN A 74 -6.60 -7.44 7.52
C ASN A 74 -5.57 -8.12 6.62
N ASN A 75 -5.97 -9.17 5.90
CA ASN A 75 -5.07 -9.88 4.98
C ASN A 75 -4.65 -8.98 3.80
N LEU A 76 -5.59 -8.27 3.18
CA LEU A 76 -5.29 -7.31 2.11
C LEU A 76 -4.43 -6.14 2.60
N ALA A 77 -4.69 -5.68 3.83
CA ALA A 77 -3.89 -4.62 4.45
C ALA A 77 -2.42 -5.04 4.61
N GLU A 78 -2.17 -6.26 5.11
CA GLU A 78 -0.82 -6.80 5.29
C GLU A 78 -0.12 -7.03 3.95
N GLN A 79 -0.82 -7.57 2.95
CA GLN A 79 -0.26 -7.76 1.61
C GLN A 79 0.17 -6.45 0.97
N LEU A 80 -0.66 -5.40 1.10
CA LEU A 80 -0.36 -4.08 0.57
C LEU A 80 0.86 -3.45 1.26
N GLU A 81 0.93 -3.53 2.59
CA GLU A 81 2.04 -3.00 3.38
C GLU A 81 3.36 -3.70 3.04
N ASN A 82 3.35 -5.03 2.92
CA ASN A 82 4.52 -5.81 2.54
C ASN A 82 5.02 -5.48 1.13
N LYS A 83 4.11 -5.41 0.14
CA LYS A 83 4.47 -5.05 -1.24
C LYS A 83 5.04 -3.63 -1.33
N HIS A 84 4.47 -2.69 -0.59
CA HIS A 84 5.01 -1.33 -0.52
C HIS A 84 6.42 -1.31 0.09
N LYS A 85 6.66 -2.07 1.17
CA LYS A 85 7.97 -2.16 1.83
C LYS A 85 9.03 -2.81 0.92
N GLN A 86 8.67 -3.84 0.17
CA GLN A 86 9.56 -4.47 -0.82
C GLN A 86 9.94 -3.50 -1.94
N ALA A 87 8.96 -2.77 -2.48
CA ALA A 87 9.20 -1.78 -3.53
C ALA A 87 10.16 -0.65 -3.08
N GLN A 88 10.16 -0.31 -1.79
CA GLN A 88 11.08 0.68 -1.19
C GLN A 88 12.48 0.10 -0.93
N ALA A 89 12.58 -1.20 -0.61
CA ALA A 89 13.87 -1.86 -0.35
C ALA A 89 14.67 -2.12 -1.64
N GLU A 90 13.99 -2.38 -2.76
CA GLU A 90 14.65 -2.64 -4.05
C GLU A 90 15.19 -1.38 -4.75
N GLY A 91 14.89 -0.18 -4.24
CA GLY A 91 15.50 1.08 -4.69
C GLY A 91 16.87 1.39 -4.07
N SER A 92 17.35 0.57 -3.13
CA SER A 92 18.59 0.80 -2.37
C SER A 92 19.64 -0.30 -2.57
N ILE A 93 19.81 -0.79 -3.80
CA ILE A 93 20.97 -1.63 -4.17
C ILE A 93 21.73 -0.99 -5.32
N GLU A 94 22.37 0.14 -5.03
CA GLU A 94 23.69 0.48 -5.54
C GLU A 94 24.50 0.89 -4.30
N ASP A 95 24.98 -0.06 -3.50
CA ASP A 95 26.42 -0.32 -3.45
C ASP A 95 26.69 -1.72 -2.83
N PRO A 96 27.24 -2.68 -3.58
CA PRO A 96 27.76 -3.92 -3.05
C PRO A 96 29.24 -3.76 -2.65
N ALA A 97 29.62 -2.80 -1.81
CA ALA A 97 30.94 -2.82 -1.18
C ALA A 97 30.94 -3.76 0.04
N LEU A 98 31.24 -5.02 -0.28
CA LEU A 98 32.11 -5.88 0.52
C LEU A 98 31.58 -6.27 1.91
N VAL A 99 30.72 -7.29 1.86
CA VAL A 99 30.63 -8.36 2.85
C VAL A 99 31.98 -8.66 3.49
N GLY A 100 32.03 -8.51 4.81
CA GLY A 100 33.19 -8.84 5.62
C GLY A 100 33.66 -10.27 5.38
N VAL A 101 34.88 -10.40 4.87
CA VAL A 101 35.67 -11.62 5.00
C VAL A 101 36.87 -11.31 5.87
N SER A 102 36.73 -11.59 7.16
CA SER A 102 37.89 -11.94 7.98
C SER A 102 37.45 -12.87 9.08
N SER A 103 37.08 -14.08 8.67
CA SER A 103 37.13 -15.25 9.53
C SER A 103 38.59 -15.67 9.64
N LYS A 104 39.21 -15.35 10.78
CA LYS A 104 40.31 -16.12 11.38
C LYS A 104 39.80 -16.53 12.78
N PRO A 105 40.17 -17.68 13.37
CA PRO A 105 41.54 -18.24 13.31
C PRO A 105 41.68 -19.79 13.34
N LEU A 106 42.94 -20.21 13.19
CA LEU A 106 43.63 -21.35 13.83
C LEU A 106 43.16 -22.79 13.55
N GLU A 107 44.05 -23.61 12.98
CA GLU A 107 44.68 -24.82 13.54
C GLU A 107 45.93 -25.10 12.67
N GLY A 108 47.13 -25.48 13.12
CA GLY A 108 47.53 -26.16 14.35
C GLY A 108 48.19 -27.50 13.99
N LYS A 109 49.43 -27.50 13.51
CA LYS A 109 50.58 -28.33 13.97
C LYS A 109 51.81 -28.15 13.07
#